data_AF-A0A2V6M5H1-F1
#
_entry.id   AF-A0A2V6M5H1-F1
#
_cell.length_a   1.000
_cell.length_b   1.000
_cell.length_c   1.000
_cell.angle_alpha   90.00
_cell.angle_beta   90.00
_cell.angle_gamma   90.00
#
_symmetry.space_group_name_H-M   'P 1'
#
loop_
_entity.id
_entity.type
_entity.pdbx_description
1 polymer ?
#
loop_
_entity_poly.entity_id
_entity_poly.type
_entity_poly.pdbx_seq_one_letter_code
_entity_poly.pdbx_strand_id
1 'polypeptide(L)'
;MTQSGLPILTLPQPYLLFLGDITEAEYAKTAFGLRDWARERCVGEYSCPGATVTTGLSFLTPAEAAAKGAQALIIGVANEGGFIADTWVPALLSALESGLDIIS
;
A
#
# COMPACT_ATOMS: atom_id res chain seq x y z
N MET A 1 -37.48 -13.38 -12.48
CA MET A 1 -36.16 -13.16 -13.09
C MET A 1 -35.21 -12.79 -11.95
N THR A 2 -34.52 -13.77 -11.38
CA THR A 2 -33.55 -13.55 -10.29
C THR A 2 -32.21 -13.22 -10.92
N GLN A 3 -31.83 -11.94 -10.90
CA GLN A 3 -30.52 -11.50 -11.33
C GLN A 3 -29.51 -11.93 -10.27
N SER A 4 -28.84 -13.06 -10.49
CA SER A 4 -27.67 -13.47 -9.70
C SER A 4 -26.49 -12.64 -10.19
N GLY A 5 -26.31 -11.45 -9.61
CA GLY A 5 -25.10 -10.65 -9.80
C GLY A 5 -23.95 -11.26 -9.00
N LEU A 6 -22.76 -11.30 -9.60
CA LEU A 6 -21.53 -11.63 -8.86
C LEU A 6 -21.41 -10.69 -7.64
N PRO A 7 -20.99 -11.20 -6.47
CA PRO A 7 -20.79 -10.35 -5.31
C PRO A 7 -19.78 -9.25 -5.66
N ILE A 8 -20.14 -7.99 -5.35
CA ILE A 8 -19.22 -6.86 -5.48
C ILE A 8 -18.12 -7.06 -4.44
N LEU A 9 -16.87 -7.15 -4.89
CA LEU A 9 -15.72 -7.19 -4.01
C LEU A 9 -15.52 -5.81 -3.39
N THR A 10 -15.74 -5.71 -2.07
CA THR A 10 -15.39 -4.53 -1.29
C THR A 10 -13.97 -4.72 -0.76
N LEU A 11 -13.05 -3.84 -1.15
CA LEU A 11 -11.67 -3.88 -0.64
C LEU A 11 -11.59 -3.30 0.79
N PRO A 12 -10.80 -3.92 1.69
CA PRO A 12 -10.58 -3.45 3.06
C PRO A 12 -9.86 -2.10 3.06
N GLN A 13 -10.37 -1.12 3.79
CA GLN A 13 -9.86 0.26 3.83
C GLN A 13 -10.08 0.84 5.24
N PRO A 14 -9.27 1.80 5.71
CA PRO A 14 -8.25 2.59 5.00
C PRO A 14 -6.91 1.87 4.80
N TYR A 15 -6.03 2.46 3.99
CA TYR A 15 -4.81 1.87 3.44
C TYR A 15 -3.54 2.46 4.03
N LEU A 16 -2.51 1.62 4.19
CA LEU A 16 -1.11 2.03 4.25
C LEU A 16 -0.51 1.97 2.84
N LEU A 17 0.08 3.06 2.34
CA LEU A 17 0.70 3.06 1.01
C LEU A 17 2.15 2.58 1.10
N PHE A 18 2.46 1.45 0.48
CA PHE A 18 3.82 0.92 0.43
C PHE A 18 4.57 1.39 -0.81
N LEU A 19 5.78 1.94 -0.60
CA LEU A 19 6.61 2.53 -1.65
C LEU A 19 7.84 1.68 -2.01
N GLY A 20 7.99 0.49 -1.42
CA GLY A 20 9.17 -0.34 -1.66
C GLY A 20 10.47 0.38 -1.32
N ASP A 21 11.52 0.10 -2.07
CA ASP A 21 12.84 0.77 -2.07
C ASP A 21 13.00 1.75 -3.25
N ILE A 22 11.88 2.24 -3.81
CA ILE A 22 11.87 3.01 -5.05
C ILE A 22 12.56 4.37 -4.90
N THR A 23 13.37 4.71 -5.92
CA THR A 23 14.06 5.99 -6.05
C THR A 23 13.49 6.88 -7.16
N GLU A 24 12.77 6.30 -8.13
CA GLU A 24 12.17 6.99 -9.27
C GLU A 24 10.68 7.24 -9.03
N ALA A 25 10.28 8.50 -9.01
CA ALA A 25 8.89 8.88 -8.76
C ALA A 25 7.90 8.28 -9.78
N GLU A 26 8.33 8.00 -11.00
CA GLU A 26 7.50 7.43 -12.08
C GLU A 26 6.92 6.05 -11.71
N TYR A 27 7.63 5.28 -10.87
CA TYR A 27 7.19 3.98 -10.39
C TYR A 27 6.10 4.07 -9.32
N ALA A 28 5.90 5.23 -8.67
CA ALA A 28 4.96 5.44 -7.58
C ALA A 28 3.60 6.03 -8.01
N LYS A 29 3.25 5.95 -9.31
CA LYS A 29 2.01 6.54 -9.84
C LYS A 29 0.74 6.08 -9.11
N THR A 30 0.69 4.83 -8.65
CA THR A 30 -0.46 4.29 -7.90
C THR A 30 -0.56 4.96 -6.54
N ALA A 31 0.55 5.05 -5.79
CA ALA A 31 0.57 5.73 -4.49
C ALA A 31 0.22 7.22 -4.60
N PHE A 32 0.76 7.92 -5.60
CA PHE A 32 0.39 9.32 -5.85
C PHE A 32 -1.08 9.48 -6.22
N GLY A 33 -1.60 8.59 -7.07
CA GLY A 33 -3.02 8.59 -7.41
C GLY A 33 -3.91 8.43 -6.18
N LEU A 34 -3.60 7.49 -5.29
CA LEU A 34 -4.35 7.29 -4.05
C LEU A 34 -4.25 8.50 -3.11
N ARG A 35 -3.05 9.08 -2.95
CA ARG A 35 -2.87 10.31 -2.17
C ARG A 35 -3.69 11.47 -2.72
N ASP A 36 -3.68 11.68 -4.05
CA ASP A 36 -4.26 12.87 -4.66
C ASP A 36 -5.78 12.80 -4.78
N TRP A 37 -6.31 11.60 -5.06
CA TRP A 37 -7.72 11.43 -5.41
C TRP A 37 -8.54 10.68 -4.36
N ALA A 38 -7.88 10.02 -3.40
CA ALA A 38 -8.52 9.24 -2.34
C ALA A 38 -7.77 9.38 -1.01
N ARG A 39 -7.30 10.60 -0.71
CA ARG A 39 -6.44 10.90 0.45
C ARG A 39 -7.05 10.44 1.77
N GLU A 40 -8.36 10.56 1.90
CA GLU A 40 -9.13 10.16 3.08
C GLU A 40 -9.09 8.65 3.34
N ARG A 41 -8.73 7.85 2.33
CA ARG A 41 -8.54 6.42 2.46
C ARG A 41 -7.10 6.05 2.82
N CYS A 42 -6.18 7.01 2.90
CA CYS A 42 -4.76 6.74 3.14
C CYS A 42 -4.38 7.14 4.58
N VAL A 43 -3.94 6.17 5.39
CA VAL A 43 -3.52 6.39 6.78
C VAL A 43 -2.09 6.94 6.85
N GLY A 44 -1.24 6.56 5.89
CA GLY A 44 0.16 6.95 5.84
C GLY A 44 0.91 6.27 4.70
N GLU A 45 2.24 6.38 4.73
CA GLU A 45 3.16 5.70 3.82
C GLU A 45 4.16 4.83 4.58
N TYR A 46 4.69 3.80 3.91
CA TYR A 46 5.76 2.95 4.41
C TYR A 46 6.72 2.62 3.27
N SER A 47 8.02 2.61 3.56
CA SER A 47 9.06 2.32 2.57
C SER A 47 10.18 1.50 3.17
N CYS A 48 10.89 0.77 2.31
CA CYS A 48 12.08 0.03 2.65
C CYS A 48 13.30 0.97 2.76
N PRO A 49 14.36 0.54 3.46
CA PRO A 49 15.62 1.28 3.47
C PRO A 49 16.12 1.58 2.05
N GLY A 50 16.60 2.81 1.82
CA GLY A 50 17.11 3.25 0.52
C GLY A 50 16.08 3.93 -0.39
N ALA A 51 14.77 3.84 -0.08
CA ALA A 51 13.76 4.59 -0.81
C ALA A 51 13.99 6.11 -0.67
N THR A 52 13.88 6.83 -1.79
CA THR A 52 13.92 8.31 -1.80
C THR A 52 12.59 8.94 -2.21
N VAL A 53 11.66 8.13 -2.73
CA VAL A 53 10.32 8.59 -3.09
C VAL A 53 9.43 8.64 -1.84
N THR A 54 8.70 9.74 -1.71
CA THR A 54 7.67 9.93 -0.67
C THR A 54 6.40 10.47 -1.32
N THR A 55 5.25 10.06 -0.82
CA THR A 55 3.97 10.68 -1.15
C THR A 55 3.76 11.99 -0.38
N GLY A 56 4.53 12.23 0.68
CA GLY A 56 4.37 13.33 1.62
C GLY A 56 3.34 13.02 2.73
N LEU A 57 2.86 11.77 2.82
CA LEU A 57 2.07 11.30 3.95
C LEU A 57 2.99 10.98 5.14
N SER A 58 2.40 10.81 6.33
CA SER A 58 3.18 10.40 7.50
C SER A 58 3.76 9.00 7.29
N PHE A 59 5.06 8.84 7.55
CA PHE A 59 5.69 7.53 7.61
C PHE A 59 5.12 6.74 8.80
N LEU A 60 4.66 5.52 8.55
CA LEU A 60 4.14 4.60 9.55
C LEU A 60 4.63 3.19 9.26
N THR A 61 5.13 2.51 10.28
CA THR A 61 5.32 1.06 10.20
C THR A 61 3.97 0.35 10.07
N PRO A 62 3.93 -0.91 9.59
CA PRO A 62 2.68 -1.64 9.47
C PRO A 62 1.90 -1.77 10.80
N ALA A 63 2.61 -1.98 11.91
CA ALA A 63 1.99 -2.05 13.24
C ALA A 63 1.37 -0.70 13.65
N GLU A 64 2.04 0.42 13.40
CA GLU A 64 1.50 1.76 13.69
C GLU A 64 0.29 2.09 12.79
N ALA A 65 0.33 1.67 11.52
CA ALA A 65 -0.78 1.86 10.60
C ALA A 65 -2.01 1.04 11.05
N ALA A 66 -1.81 -0.22 11.42
CA ALA A 66 -2.88 -1.07 11.97
C ALA A 66 -3.48 -0.47 13.25
N ALA A 67 -2.64 0.03 14.17
CA ALA A 67 -3.10 0.72 15.37
C ALA A 67 -3.89 2.01 15.06
N LYS A 68 -3.63 2.64 13.90
CA LYS A 68 -4.38 3.79 13.38
C LYS A 68 -5.59 3.40 12.52
N GLY A 69 -5.93 2.11 12.45
CA GLY A 69 -7.10 1.60 11.77
C GLY A 69 -6.90 1.27 10.29
N ALA A 70 -5.66 1.25 9.79
CA ALA A 70 -5.40 0.68 8.47
C ALA A 70 -5.86 -0.79 8.45
N GLN A 71 -6.53 -1.18 7.38
CA GLN A 71 -7.01 -2.55 7.16
C GLN A 71 -6.18 -3.28 6.10
N ALA A 72 -5.51 -2.54 5.22
CA ALA A 72 -4.68 -3.12 4.19
C ALA A 72 -3.45 -2.26 3.88
N LEU A 73 -2.41 -2.91 3.38
CA LEU A 73 -1.28 -2.30 2.72
C LEU A 73 -1.47 -2.42 1.20
N ILE A 74 -1.40 -1.29 0.50
CA ILE A 74 -1.39 -1.26 -0.97
C ILE A 74 0.07 -1.17 -1.44
N ILE A 75 0.48 -2.08 -2.33
CA ILE A 75 1.72 -1.94 -3.09
C ILE A 75 1.53 -0.80 -4.08
N GLY A 76 1.95 0.41 -3.68
CA GLY A 76 1.72 1.65 -4.40
C GLY A 76 2.75 1.94 -5.49
N VAL A 77 3.64 0.99 -5.75
CA VAL A 77 4.77 1.11 -6.68
C VAL A 77 4.83 -0.07 -7.63
N ALA A 78 5.40 0.17 -8.82
CA ALA A 78 5.74 -0.86 -9.79
C ALA A 78 7.15 -0.60 -10.33
N ASN A 79 8.11 -1.42 -9.91
CA ASN A 79 9.49 -1.37 -10.41
C ASN A 79 9.58 -1.82 -11.88
N GLU A 80 10.73 -1.60 -12.49
CA GLU A 80 11.01 -2.15 -13.82
C GLU A 80 10.90 -3.68 -13.79
N GLY A 81 10.14 -4.24 -14.74
CA GLY A 81 9.89 -5.68 -14.83
C GLY A 81 8.73 -6.20 -13.98
N GLY A 82 8.21 -5.42 -13.02
CA GLY A 82 6.97 -5.72 -12.30
C GLY A 82 7.05 -6.97 -11.42
N PHE A 83 8.00 -7.01 -10.48
CA PHE A 83 8.19 -8.12 -9.56
C PHE A 83 8.28 -7.65 -8.10
N ILE A 84 7.96 -8.54 -7.17
CA ILE A 84 8.18 -8.29 -5.74
C ILE A 84 9.68 -8.49 -5.46
N ALA A 85 10.38 -7.40 -5.13
CA ALA A 85 11.79 -7.49 -4.78
C ALA A 85 11.98 -8.23 -3.45
N ASP A 86 13.08 -8.99 -3.33
CA ASP A 86 13.43 -9.70 -2.09
C ASP A 86 13.54 -8.74 -0.89
N THR A 87 13.95 -7.49 -1.15
CA THR A 87 14.01 -6.41 -0.16
C THR A 87 12.64 -6.02 0.40
N TRP A 88 11.55 -6.26 -0.34
CA TRP A 88 10.19 -5.94 0.09
C TRP A 88 9.57 -7.03 0.95
N VAL A 89 10.02 -8.28 0.81
CA VAL A 89 9.42 -9.43 1.50
C VAL A 89 9.32 -9.22 3.02
N PRO A 90 10.36 -8.75 3.74
CA PRO A 90 10.23 -8.49 5.18
C PRO A 90 9.16 -7.45 5.52
N ALA A 91 9.03 -6.41 4.71
CA ALA A 91 8.02 -5.37 4.88
C ALA A 91 6.59 -5.91 4.65
N LEU A 92 6.41 -6.73 3.62
CA LEU A 92 5.12 -7.36 3.30
C LEU A 92 4.72 -8.37 4.38
N LEU A 93 5.66 -9.19 4.89
CA LEU A 93 5.39 -10.10 6.00
C LEU A 93 5.01 -9.32 7.27
N SER A 94 5.70 -8.23 7.58
CA SER A 94 5.37 -7.38 8.73
C SER A 94 3.95 -6.80 8.64
N ALA A 95 3.45 -6.52 7.44
CA ALA A 95 2.07 -6.09 7.22
C ALA A 95 1.06 -7.19 7.55
N LEU A 96 1.30 -8.41 7.06
CA LEU A 96 0.44 -9.57 7.35
C LEU A 96 0.43 -9.89 8.85
N GLU A 97 1.60 -9.86 9.50
CA GLU A 97 1.74 -10.09 10.94
C GLU A 97 1.02 -9.01 11.77
N SER A 98 0.91 -7.79 11.23
CA SER A 98 0.15 -6.69 11.84
C SER A 98 -1.36 -6.78 11.57
N GLY A 99 -1.81 -7.80 10.84
CA GLY A 99 -3.22 -8.01 10.50
C GLY A 99 -3.71 -7.18 9.31
N LEU A 100 -2.81 -6.64 8.49
CA LEU A 100 -3.17 -5.94 7.26
C LEU A 100 -3.29 -6.93 6.10
N ASP A 101 -4.34 -6.77 5.30
CA ASP A 101 -4.42 -7.42 3.99
C ASP A 101 -3.41 -6.79 3.02
N ILE A 102 -2.98 -7.53 1.99
CA ILE A 102 -2.13 -6.99 0.91
C ILE A 102 -2.97 -6.84 -0.36
N ILE A 103 -2.90 -5.66 -0.96
CA ILE A 103 -3.50 -5.33 -2.26
C ILE A 103 -2.37 -4.98 -3.23
N SER A 104 -2.35 -5.64 -4.39
CA SER A 104 -1.35 -5.47 -5.46
C SER A 104 -2.01 -5.28 -6.82
#